data_AF-A0A051UIV5-F1
#
_entry.id   AF-A0A051UIV5-F1
#
_cell.length_a   1.000
_cell.length_b   1.000
_cell.length_c   1.000
_cell.angle_alpha   90.00
_cell.angle_beta   90.00
_cell.angle_gamma   90.00
#
_symmetry.space_group_name_H-M   'P 1'
#
loop_
_entity.id
_entity.type
_entity.pdbx_description
1 polymer ?
#
loop_
_entity_poly.entity_id
_entity_poly.type
_entity_poly.pdbx_seq_one_letter_code
_entity_poly.pdbx_strand_id
1 'polypeptide(L)'
;MLVCAVCSAGFYGRSDAVYCSAACRQKAHRARTAEGLAALASRRRLGTHPQRSVSRADLHATRRRAHAAVDRARELCGVSAEQLRRAQGAQQQRAHAGATAVAPTGHGR
;
A
#
# COMPACT_ATOMS: atom_id res chain seq x y z
N MET A 1 -18.04 4.87 -39.73
CA MET A 1 -18.04 3.40 -39.60
C MET A 1 -16.68 2.99 -39.04
N LEU A 2 -16.65 2.18 -37.98
CA LEU A 2 -15.41 1.74 -37.32
C LEU A 2 -15.16 0.26 -37.59
N VAL A 3 -13.92 -0.20 -37.43
CA VAL A 3 -13.52 -1.60 -37.64
C VAL A 3 -13.03 -2.18 -36.32
N CYS A 4 -13.54 -3.35 -35.94
CA CYS A 4 -13.13 -4.01 -34.71
C CYS A 4 -11.70 -4.57 -34.84
N ALA A 5 -10.81 -4.21 -33.91
CA ALA A 5 -9.42 -4.67 -33.91
C ALA A 5 -9.24 -6.19 -33.70
N VAL A 6 -10.31 -6.94 -33.42
CA VAL A 6 -10.24 -8.37 -33.08
C VAL A 6 -10.88 -9.28 -34.14
N CYS A 7 -12.02 -8.86 -34.70
CA CYS A 7 -12.75 -9.65 -35.70
C CYS A 7 -12.87 -8.95 -37.05
N SER A 8 -12.32 -7.74 -37.17
CA SER A 8 -12.36 -6.91 -38.39
C SER A 8 -13.78 -6.57 -38.90
N ALA A 9 -14.82 -6.86 -38.11
CA ALA A 9 -16.18 -6.49 -38.44
C ALA A 9 -16.38 -4.98 -38.35
N GLY A 10 -17.11 -4.43 -39.32
CA GLY A 10 -17.60 -3.06 -39.26
C GLY A 10 -18.64 -2.90 -38.15
N PHE A 11 -18.56 -1.83 -37.37
CA PHE A 11 -19.55 -1.50 -36.35
C PHE A 11 -19.74 0.01 -36.18
N TYR A 12 -20.86 0.37 -35.57
CA TYR A 12 -21.19 1.74 -35.21
C TYR A 12 -21.00 1.92 -33.70
N GLY A 13 -20.43 3.05 -33.31
CA GLY A 13 -20.13 3.36 -31.93
C GLY A 13 -19.52 4.75 -31.81
N ARG A 14 -19.07 5.10 -30.60
CA ARG A 14 -18.31 6.32 -30.37
C ARG A 14 -17.03 6.31 -31.18
N SER A 15 -16.53 7.49 -31.57
CA SER A 15 -15.32 7.64 -32.39
C SER A 15 -14.06 7.02 -31.77
N ASP A 16 -14.02 6.84 -30.44
CA ASP A 16 -12.94 6.19 -29.69
C ASP A 16 -13.10 4.66 -29.55
N ALA A 17 -14.19 4.08 -30.05
CA ALA A 17 -14.47 2.67 -29.84
C ALA A 17 -13.56 1.77 -30.70
N VAL A 18 -12.83 0.88 -30.03
CA VAL A 18 -11.87 -0.05 -30.68
C VAL A 18 -12.47 -1.44 -30.94
N TYR A 19 -13.51 -1.81 -30.19
CA TYR A 19 -14.06 -3.16 -30.17
C TYR A 19 -15.58 -3.15 -30.34
N CYS A 20 -16.10 -4.01 -31.20
CA CYS A 20 -17.54 -4.08 -31.49
C CYS A 20 -18.38 -4.66 -30.34
N SER A 21 -17.77 -5.42 -29.41
CA SER A 21 -18.50 -6.09 -28.33
C SER A 21 -17.64 -6.39 -27.10
N ALA A 22 -18.29 -6.74 -25.99
CA ALA A 22 -17.62 -7.21 -24.78
C ALA A 22 -16.80 -8.49 -25.02
N ALA A 23 -17.28 -9.39 -25.89
CA ALA A 23 -16.55 -10.60 -26.25
C ALA A 23 -15.21 -10.28 -26.93
N CYS A 24 -15.21 -9.32 -27.88
CA CYS A 24 -13.98 -8.86 -28.53
C CYS A 24 -13.02 -8.19 -27.54
N ARG A 25 -13.54 -7.36 -26.61
CA ARG A 25 -12.74 -6.79 -25.51
C ARG A 25 -12.08 -7.88 -24.66
N GLN A 26 -12.83 -8.90 -24.27
CA GLN A 26 -12.31 -9.99 -23.45
C GLN A 26 -11.26 -10.82 -24.21
N LYS A 27 -11.45 -11.07 -25.51
CA LYS A 27 -10.48 -11.77 -26.35
C LYS A 27 -9.18 -10.98 -26.47
N ALA A 28 -9.26 -9.68 -26.74
CA ALA A 28 -8.07 -8.80 -26.78
C ALA A 28 -7.35 -8.74 -25.42
N HIS A 29 -8.10 -8.69 -24.31
CA HIS A 29 -7.51 -8.74 -22.98
C HIS A 29 -6.77 -10.06 -22.75
N ARG A 30 -7.39 -11.20 -23.05
CA ARG A 30 -6.76 -12.52 -22.91
C ARG A 30 -5.50 -12.66 -23.76
N ALA A 31 -5.52 -12.17 -25.00
CA ALA A 31 -4.35 -12.19 -25.89
C ALA A 31 -3.18 -11.39 -25.31
N ARG A 32 -3.42 -10.15 -24.87
CA ARG A 32 -2.38 -9.31 -24.25
C ARG A 32 -1.80 -9.92 -22.98
N THR A 33 -2.65 -10.52 -22.14
CA THR A 33 -2.19 -11.21 -20.94
C THR A 33 -1.33 -12.43 -21.29
N ALA A 34 -1.73 -13.21 -22.30
CA ALA A 34 -0.95 -14.35 -22.77
C ALA A 34 0.40 -13.91 -23.34
N GLU A 35 0.46 -12.83 -24.12
CA GLU A 35 1.70 -12.24 -24.63
C GLU A 35 2.60 -11.75 -23.50
N GLY A 36 2.05 -11.08 -22.49
CA GLY A 36 2.81 -10.65 -21.31
C GLY A 36 3.42 -11.82 -20.54
N LEU A 37 2.65 -12.90 -20.35
CA LEU A 37 3.14 -14.13 -19.72
C LEU A 37 4.20 -14.84 -20.59
N ALA A 38 3.99 -14.90 -21.89
CA ALA A 38 4.96 -15.46 -22.83
C ALA A 38 6.26 -14.65 -22.85
N ALA A 39 6.18 -13.32 -22.82
CA ALA A 39 7.36 -12.44 -22.75
C ALA A 39 8.13 -12.63 -21.43
N LEU A 40 7.44 -12.78 -20.29
CA LEU A 40 8.07 -13.11 -19.01
C LEU A 40 8.71 -14.50 -19.03
N ALA A 41 8.05 -15.49 -19.65
CA ALA A 41 8.59 -16.83 -19.80
C ALA A 41 9.83 -16.85 -20.71
N SER A 42 9.79 -16.11 -21.82
CA SER A 42 10.94 -15.95 -22.73
C SER A 42 12.11 -15.24 -22.06
N ARG A 43 11.86 -14.21 -21.25
CA ARG A 43 12.89 -13.56 -20.41
C ARG A 43 13.51 -14.52 -19.40
N ARG A 44 12.73 -15.46 -18.84
CA ARG A 44 13.28 -16.53 -17.98
C ARG A 44 14.15 -17.52 -18.77
N ARG A 45 13.78 -17.87 -20.00
CA ARG A 45 14.54 -18.82 -20.85
C ARG A 45 15.82 -18.23 -21.42
N LEU A 46 15.82 -16.96 -21.78
CA LEU A 46 16.97 -16.27 -22.38
C LEU A 46 18.05 -15.87 -21.37
N GLY A 47 17.87 -16.15 -20.08
CA GLY A 47 18.88 -15.87 -19.03
C GLY A 47 19.23 -14.40 -18.84
N THR A 48 18.55 -13.48 -19.54
CA THR A 48 18.83 -12.03 -19.54
C THR A 48 18.39 -11.32 -18.27
N HIS A 49 17.67 -12.00 -17.39
CA HIS A 49 17.55 -11.61 -16.01
C HIS A 49 18.37 -12.59 -15.19
N PRO A 50 19.39 -12.16 -14.41
CA PRO A 50 19.91 -13.01 -13.36
C PRO A 50 18.73 -13.28 -12.44
N GLN A 51 18.11 -14.44 -12.57
CA GLN A 51 17.20 -14.95 -11.57
C GLN A 51 18.14 -15.25 -10.42
N ARG A 52 18.41 -14.23 -9.58
CA ARG A 52 19.20 -14.40 -8.37
C ARG A 52 18.42 -15.43 -7.57
N SER A 53 18.84 -16.69 -7.66
CA SER A 53 18.19 -17.80 -7.00
C SER A 53 18.19 -17.43 -5.53
N VAL A 54 17.00 -17.14 -4.99
CA VAL A 54 16.88 -16.73 -3.60
C VAL A 54 17.41 -17.90 -2.79
N SER A 55 18.61 -17.72 -2.23
CA SER A 55 19.27 -18.80 -1.51
C SER A 55 18.55 -18.99 -0.18
N ARG A 56 18.73 -20.17 0.42
CA ARG A 56 18.28 -20.42 1.78
C ARG A 56 18.84 -19.36 2.75
N ALA A 57 20.07 -18.91 2.53
CA ALA A 57 20.70 -17.84 3.29
C ALA A 57 19.97 -16.49 3.14
N ASP A 58 19.50 -16.14 1.93
CA ASP A 58 18.73 -14.92 1.68
C ASP A 58 17.38 -14.93 2.39
N LEU A 59 16.71 -16.09 2.43
CA LEU A 59 15.46 -16.26 3.18
C LEU A 59 15.69 -16.12 4.68
N HIS A 60 16.73 -16.76 5.23
CA HIS A 60 17.09 -16.61 6.64
C HIS A 60 17.46 -15.16 6.98
N ALA A 61 18.24 -14.48 6.13
CA ALA A 61 18.59 -13.08 6.32
C ALA A 61 17.34 -12.19 6.30
N THR A 62 16.41 -12.44 5.38
CA THR A 62 15.14 -11.70 5.29
C THR A 62 14.27 -11.93 6.52
N ARG A 63 14.18 -13.18 7.00
CA ARG A 63 13.45 -13.51 8.23
C ARG A 63 14.06 -12.82 9.45
N ARG A 64 15.39 -12.84 9.60
CA ARG A 64 16.08 -12.11 10.69
C ARG A 64 15.79 -10.61 10.62
N ARG A 65 15.86 -10.00 9.44
CA ARG A 65 15.51 -8.59 9.24
C ARG A 65 14.07 -8.29 9.61
N ALA A 66 13.14 -9.17 9.27
CA ALA A 66 11.73 -9.01 9.61
C ALA A 66 11.51 -9.05 11.13
N HIS A 67 12.12 -10.00 11.84
CA HIS A 67 12.05 -10.06 13.30
C HIS A 67 12.66 -8.79 13.94
N ALA A 68 13.86 -8.38 13.53
CA ALA A 68 14.48 -7.16 14.02
C ALA A 68 13.67 -5.88 13.74
N ALA A 69 12.88 -5.85 12.65
CA ALA A 69 11.96 -4.74 12.37
C ALA A 69 10.76 -4.74 13.34
N VAL A 70 10.19 -5.92 13.62
CA VAL A 70 9.08 -6.06 14.59
C VAL A 70 9.53 -5.67 16.00
N ASP A 71 10.71 -6.10 16.42
CA ASP A 71 11.23 -5.79 17.76
C ASP A 71 11.45 -4.29 17.93
N ARG A 72 12.07 -3.64 16.94
CA ARG A 72 12.21 -2.17 16.92
C ARG A 72 10.86 -1.45 16.94
N ALA A 73 9.86 -1.96 16.21
CA ALA A 73 8.53 -1.36 16.23
C ALA A 73 7.89 -1.44 17.62
N ARG A 74 8.06 -2.56 18.33
CA ARG A 74 7.57 -2.74 19.71
C ARG A 74 8.26 -1.79 20.68
N GLU A 75 9.57 -1.63 20.58
CA GLU A 75 10.34 -0.68 21.39
C GLU A 75 9.82 0.75 21.19
N LEU A 76 9.65 1.18 19.94
CA LEU A 76 9.14 2.51 19.61
C LEU A 76 7.73 2.74 20.15
N CYS A 77 6.85 1.75 20.03
CA CYS A 77 5.51 1.81 20.63
C CYS A 77 5.57 1.94 22.15
N GLY A 78 6.47 1.20 22.81
CA GLY A 78 6.69 1.31 24.26
C GLY A 78 7.11 2.71 24.69
N VAL A 79 8.12 3.27 24.03
CA VAL A 79 8.63 4.63 24.29
C VAL A 79 7.53 5.67 24.04
N SER A 80 6.79 5.55 22.94
CA SER A 80 5.72 6.49 22.58
C SER A 80 4.58 6.45 23.60
N ALA A 81 4.19 5.25 24.04
CA ALA A 81 3.16 5.08 25.05
C ALA A 81 3.56 5.70 26.40
N GLU A 82 4.84 5.60 26.78
CA GLU A 82 5.34 6.24 27.99
C GLU A 82 5.35 7.77 27.88
N GLN A 83 5.78 8.31 26.73
CA GLN A 83 5.74 9.75 26.50
C GLN A 83 4.31 10.31 26.54
N LEU A 84 3.35 9.60 25.96
CA LEU A 84 1.94 9.97 26.01
C LEU A 84 1.41 10.00 27.45
N ARG A 85 1.72 8.99 28.28
CA ARG A 85 1.33 8.97 29.69
C ARG A 85 1.93 10.15 30.46
N ARG A 86 3.20 10.47 30.24
CA ARG A 86 3.87 11.63 30.87
C ARG A 86 3.22 12.95 30.45
N ALA A 87 2.91 13.11 29.16
CA ALA A 87 2.26 14.30 28.63
C ALA A 87 0.85 14.48 29.21
N GLN A 88 0.05 13.40 29.27
CA GLN A 88 -1.28 13.41 29.87
C GLN A 88 -1.23 13.78 31.37
N GLY A 89 -0.29 13.22 32.13
CA GLY A 89 -0.10 13.58 33.54
C GLY A 89 0.25 15.07 33.72
N ALA A 90 1.14 15.60 32.89
CA ALA A 90 1.48 17.03 32.91
C ALA A 90 0.29 17.93 32.53
N GLN A 91 -0.55 17.50 31.57
CA GLN A 91 -1.77 18.22 31.20
C GLN A 91 -2.78 18.23 32.35
N GLN A 92 -3.00 17.09 33.02
CA GLN A 92 -3.89 17.01 34.18
C GLN A 92 -3.40 17.89 35.32
N GLN A 93 -2.11 17.88 35.64
CA GLN A 93 -1.53 18.75 36.67
C GLN A 93 -1.75 20.24 36.35
N ARG A 94 -1.55 20.65 35.09
CA ARG A 94 -1.81 22.02 34.65
C ARG A 94 -3.29 22.38 34.76
N ALA A 95 -4.19 21.48 34.38
CA ALA A 95 -5.64 21.69 34.49
C ALA A 95 -6.07 21.83 35.97
N HIS A 96 -5.56 20.98 36.87
CA HIS A 96 -5.81 21.08 38.30
C HIS A 96 -5.25 22.36 38.91
N ALA A 97 -4.00 22.73 38.59
CA ALA A 97 -3.39 23.97 39.07
C ALA A 97 -4.17 25.22 38.59
N GLY A 98 -4.63 25.22 37.34
CA GLY A 98 -5.49 26.27 36.80
C GLY A 98 -6.85 26.33 37.49
N ALA A 99 -7.47 25.18 37.76
CA ALA A 99 -8.74 25.10 38.50
C ALA A 99 -8.62 25.58 39.96
N THR A 100 -7.50 25.28 40.63
CA THR A 100 -7.22 25.78 41.98
C THR A 100 -6.89 27.27 42.03
N ALA A 101 -6.34 27.84 40.96
CA ALA A 101 -6.04 29.27 40.87
C ALA A 101 -7.29 30.13 40.57
N VAL A 102 -8.34 29.55 39.97
CA VAL A 102 -9.64 30.18 39.73
C VAL A 102 -10.62 29.91 40.89
N ALA A 103 -10.14 30.01 42.14
CA ALA A 103 -11.03 30.10 43.29
C ALA A 103 -11.50 31.56 43.42
N PRO A 104 -12.83 31.85 43.40
CA PRO A 104 -13.32 33.20 43.38
C PRO A 104 -13.07 33.89 44.73
N THR A 105 -12.42 35.04 44.66
CA THR A 105 -12.50 36.11 45.65
C THR A 105 -13.96 36.50 45.83
N GLY A 106 -14.65 35.84 46.77
CA GLY A 106 -15.95 36.26 47.29
C GLY A 106 -15.78 37.58 48.04
N HIS A 107 -15.90 38.69 47.31
CA HIS A 107 -16.06 40.02 47.88
C HIS A 107 -17.47 40.13 48.46
N GLY A 108 -17.55 40.49 49.74
CA GLY A 108 -18.80 40.59 50.46
C GLY A 108 -19.63 41.83 50.10
N ARG A 109 -20.93 41.73 50.35
CA ARG A 109 -21.70 42.59 51.26
C ARG A 109 -23.11 42.03 51.42
#